data_AF-A0AAV2QWQ2-F1
#
_entry.id   AF-A0AAV2QWQ2-F1
#
_cell.length_a   1.000
_cell.length_b   1.000
_cell.length_c   1.000
_cell.angle_alpha   90.00
_cell.angle_beta   90.00
_cell.angle_gamma   90.00
#
_symmetry.space_group_name_H-M   'P 1'
#
loop_
_entity.id
_entity.type
_entity.pdbx_description
1 polymer ?
#
loop_
_entity_poly.entity_id
_entity_poly.type
_entity_poly.pdbx_seq_one_letter_code
_entity_poly.pdbx_strand_id
1 'polypeptide(L)'
;QWTRDGFGLGNERQLYAFKRYQMIGSDEEGDYSLQISPVTLEDDSVFQCQATGNVNIPGIRSQEAKLTVYVPPGSPEVSPGPVVKTTAGSAVQLTCRSKGGKPAAELQWLDGEGRMVTEGVQYSTKVLKDGHRQDSKSVLSFIVSRQHYNKIFTCTASNPALNQ
;
A
#
# COMPACT_ATOMS: atom_id res chain seq x y z
N GLN A 1 -0.95 29.69 -1.52
CA GLN A 1 -1.70 28.61 -2.21
C GLN A 1 -0.94 27.31 -2.11
N TRP A 2 -1.65 26.19 -2.20
CA TRP A 2 -1.04 24.87 -2.42
C TRP A 2 -1.28 24.40 -3.84
N THR A 3 -0.35 23.62 -4.37
CA THR A 3 -0.51 22.87 -5.62
C THR A 3 -0.45 21.37 -5.37
N ARG A 4 -1.11 20.60 -6.23
CA ARG A 4 -1.12 19.13 -6.28
C ARG A 4 -0.80 18.70 -7.71
N ASP A 5 0.34 18.04 -7.93
CA ASP A 5 0.91 17.75 -9.26
C ASP A 5 0.91 18.99 -10.18
N GLY A 6 1.23 20.15 -9.61
CA GLY A 6 1.24 21.45 -10.31
C GLY A 6 -0.14 22.12 -10.46
N PHE A 7 -1.24 21.43 -10.15
CA PHE A 7 -2.58 22.02 -10.17
C PHE A 7 -2.83 22.85 -8.91
N GLY A 8 -3.21 24.12 -9.06
CA GLY A 8 -3.51 25.01 -7.92
C GLY A 8 -4.82 24.67 -7.22
N LEU A 9 -4.76 24.46 -5.91
CA LEU A 9 -5.93 24.05 -5.11
C LEU A 9 -6.84 25.23 -4.73
N GLY A 10 -6.31 26.46 -4.76
CA GLY A 10 -7.01 27.68 -4.37
C GLY A 10 -6.22 28.52 -3.37
N ASN A 11 -6.71 29.73 -3.14
CA ASN A 11 -6.10 30.71 -2.25
C ASN A 11 -6.84 30.86 -0.92
N GLU A 12 -8.11 30.45 -0.86
CA GLU A 12 -8.94 30.56 0.33
C GLU A 12 -8.77 29.34 1.23
N ARG A 13 -8.82 29.55 2.55
CA ARG A 13 -8.57 28.49 3.54
C ARG A 13 -9.50 27.29 3.38
N GLN A 14 -10.74 27.52 2.95
CA GLN A 14 -11.78 26.50 2.80
C GLN A 14 -11.58 25.61 1.57
N LEU A 15 -10.79 26.04 0.57
CA LEU A 15 -10.54 25.30 -0.67
C LEU A 15 -11.84 24.69 -1.26
N TYR A 16 -12.88 25.50 -1.50
CA TYR A 16 -14.27 25.04 -1.75
C TYR A 16 -14.45 23.96 -2.82
N ALA A 17 -13.57 23.88 -3.82
CA ALA A 17 -13.60 22.83 -4.85
C ALA A 17 -13.15 21.44 -4.34
N PHE A 18 -12.48 21.39 -3.18
CA PHE A 18 -11.84 20.22 -2.59
C PHE A 18 -12.35 19.99 -1.16
N LYS A 19 -13.55 19.40 -1.04
CA LYS A 19 -14.28 19.26 0.25
C LYS A 19 -13.51 18.56 1.39
N ARG A 20 -12.47 17.77 1.07
CA ARG A 20 -11.63 17.06 2.07
C ARG A 20 -10.41 17.87 2.49
N TYR A 21 -10.13 18.99 1.83
CA TYR A 21 -8.91 19.76 1.97
C TYR A 21 -9.21 21.09 2.65
N GLN A 22 -8.32 21.54 3.51
CA GLN A 22 -8.41 22.84 4.17
C GLN A 22 -7.00 23.38 4.47
N MET A 23 -6.79 24.69 4.35
CA MET A 23 -5.60 25.33 4.94
C MET A 23 -5.90 25.76 6.38
N ILE A 24 -5.32 25.06 7.33
CA ILE A 24 -5.40 25.36 8.77
C ILE A 24 -4.24 26.28 9.20
N GLY A 25 -4.20 26.62 10.48
CA GLY A 25 -3.22 27.59 11.02
C GLY A 25 -3.80 29.00 11.16
N SER A 26 -2.94 29.96 11.50
CA SER A 26 -3.31 31.35 11.75
C SER A 26 -2.68 32.31 10.73
N ASP A 27 -3.38 33.39 10.40
CA ASP A 27 -2.84 34.44 9.50
C ASP A 27 -1.71 35.22 10.18
N GLU A 28 -1.78 35.39 11.50
CA GLU A 28 -0.78 36.11 12.31
C GLU A 28 0.59 35.43 12.30
N GLU A 29 0.62 34.09 12.30
CA GLU A 29 1.86 33.30 12.23
C GLU A 29 2.27 33.00 10.78
N GLY A 30 1.43 33.36 9.80
CA GLY A 30 1.63 32.98 8.41
C GLY A 30 1.52 31.47 8.16
N ASP A 31 0.77 30.74 8.99
CA ASP A 31 0.57 29.31 8.87
C ASP A 31 -0.63 28.98 7.95
N TYR A 32 -0.32 28.27 6.87
CA TYR A 32 -1.27 27.79 5.88
C TYR A 32 -1.09 26.30 5.63
N SER A 33 -0.84 25.53 6.69
CA SER A 33 -0.66 24.08 6.62
C SER A 33 -1.86 23.39 5.94
N LEU A 34 -1.58 22.53 4.96
CA LEU A 34 -2.62 21.79 4.24
C LEU A 34 -3.07 20.57 5.06
N GLN A 35 -4.32 20.58 5.49
CA GLN A 35 -4.99 19.44 6.10
C GLN A 35 -5.83 18.68 5.06
N ILE A 36 -5.71 17.36 5.04
CA ILE A 36 -6.49 16.45 4.18
C ILE A 36 -7.19 15.42 5.06
N SER A 37 -8.52 15.39 5.06
CA SER A 37 -9.28 14.40 5.84
C SER A 37 -10.67 14.10 5.24
N PRO A 38 -11.05 12.81 5.08
CA PRO A 38 -10.19 11.62 5.19
C PRO A 38 -9.22 11.53 3.99
N VAL A 39 -8.09 10.86 4.18
CA VAL A 39 -7.12 10.58 3.10
C VAL A 39 -7.65 9.45 2.20
N THR A 40 -7.43 9.59 0.90
CA THR A 40 -7.83 8.64 -0.15
C THR A 40 -6.66 8.38 -1.09
N LEU A 41 -6.75 7.32 -1.89
CA LEU A 41 -5.69 6.96 -2.84
C LEU A 41 -5.39 8.08 -3.87
N GLU A 42 -6.37 8.92 -4.19
CA GLU A 42 -6.21 10.06 -5.10
C GLU A 42 -5.32 11.18 -4.55
N ASP A 43 -5.03 11.14 -3.25
CA ASP A 43 -4.14 12.11 -2.61
C ASP A 43 -2.66 11.70 -2.74
N ASP A 44 -2.35 10.52 -3.30
CA ASP A 44 -0.98 10.09 -3.54
C ASP A 44 -0.31 10.92 -4.65
N SER A 45 0.24 12.05 -4.24
CA SER A 45 0.60 13.14 -5.15
C SER A 45 1.75 13.97 -4.60
N VAL A 46 2.33 14.80 -5.45
CA VAL A 46 3.34 15.78 -5.05
C VAL A 46 2.66 17.11 -4.74
N PHE A 47 2.86 17.61 -3.52
CA PHE A 47 2.32 18.87 -3.06
C PHE A 47 3.42 19.93 -2.95
N GLN A 48 3.07 21.19 -3.22
CA GLN A 48 3.98 22.31 -3.03
C GLN A 48 3.22 23.54 -2.53
N CYS A 49 3.79 24.23 -1.54
CA CYS A 49 3.28 25.52 -1.08
C CYS A 49 3.90 26.65 -1.91
N GLN A 50 3.07 27.59 -2.35
CA GLN A 50 3.48 28.73 -3.15
C GLN A 50 2.88 30.01 -2.61
N ALA A 51 3.70 31.04 -2.43
CA ALA A 51 3.25 32.38 -2.11
C ALA A 51 3.54 33.31 -3.30
N THR A 52 2.50 34.00 -3.76
CA THR A 52 2.63 34.96 -4.85
C THR A 52 3.39 36.19 -4.38
N GLY A 53 4.28 36.67 -5.23
CA GLY A 53 5.00 37.91 -5.02
C GLY A 53 4.16 39.14 -5.32
N ASN A 54 4.79 40.31 -5.20
CA ASN A 54 4.28 41.58 -5.70
C ASN A 54 5.33 42.25 -6.62
N VAL A 55 5.11 43.51 -7.03
CA VAL A 55 6.01 44.23 -7.95
C VAL A 55 7.46 44.28 -7.45
N ASN A 56 7.67 44.24 -6.13
CA ASN A 56 8.99 44.40 -5.51
C ASN A 56 9.54 43.11 -4.90
N ILE A 57 8.71 42.08 -4.73
CA ILE A 57 9.06 40.83 -4.04
C ILE A 57 8.68 39.66 -4.95
N PRO A 58 9.62 38.82 -5.39
CA PRO A 58 9.29 37.66 -6.22
C PRO A 58 8.45 36.65 -5.44
N GLY A 59 7.64 35.87 -6.17
CA GLY A 59 6.94 34.74 -5.58
C GLY A 59 7.91 33.65 -5.13
N ILE A 60 7.58 32.98 -4.03
CA ILE A 60 8.38 31.90 -3.45
C ILE A 60 7.64 30.57 -3.52
N ARG A 61 8.40 29.48 -3.59
CA ARG A 61 7.89 28.10 -3.61
C ARG A 61 8.64 27.28 -2.58
N SER A 62 7.92 26.45 -1.84
CA SER A 62 8.53 25.47 -0.94
C SER A 62 9.22 24.35 -1.73
N GLN A 63 9.96 23.52 -1.01
CA GLN A 63 10.29 22.19 -1.52
C GLN A 63 9.02 21.39 -1.79
N GLU A 64 9.11 20.46 -2.73
CA GLU A 64 8.05 19.50 -3.02
C GLU A 64 7.94 18.48 -1.89
N ALA A 65 6.71 18.18 -1.49
CA ALA A 65 6.38 17.17 -0.50
C ALA A 65 5.59 16.03 -1.17
N LYS A 66 6.18 14.82 -1.22
CA LYS A 66 5.49 13.64 -1.75
C LYS A 66 4.61 13.02 -0.68
N LEU A 67 3.29 13.13 -0.83
CA LEU A 67 2.35 12.35 -0.03
C LEU A 67 2.24 10.94 -0.62
N THR A 68 2.58 9.93 0.18
CA THR A 68 2.42 8.52 -0.21
C THR A 68 1.29 7.91 0.61
N VAL A 69 0.23 7.47 -0.06
CA VAL A 69 -0.95 6.88 0.58
C VAL A 69 -0.81 5.36 0.58
N TYR A 70 -0.88 4.74 1.75
CA TYR A 70 -0.84 3.28 1.87
C TYR A 70 -2.24 2.68 1.90
N VAL A 71 -2.37 1.48 1.33
CA VAL A 71 -3.63 0.73 1.26
C VAL A 71 -3.40 -0.65 1.86
N PRO A 72 -4.12 -1.02 2.94
CA PRO A 72 -4.06 -2.37 3.50
C PRO A 72 -4.44 -3.41 2.44
N PRO A 73 -3.71 -4.52 2.35
CA PRO A 73 -4.04 -5.57 1.42
C PRO A 73 -5.21 -6.40 1.96
N GLY A 74 -5.92 -7.09 1.08
CA GLY A 74 -6.94 -8.06 1.50
C GLY A 74 -6.33 -9.24 2.26
N SER A 75 -7.13 -9.90 3.10
CA SER A 75 -6.71 -11.10 3.82
C SER A 75 -6.13 -12.16 2.87
N PRO A 76 -5.06 -12.88 3.26
CA PRO A 76 -4.47 -13.89 2.42
C PRO A 76 -5.42 -15.08 2.24
N GLU A 77 -5.61 -15.50 0.99
CA GLU A 77 -6.41 -16.67 0.62
C GLU A 77 -5.48 -17.76 0.08
N VAL A 78 -5.57 -18.97 0.65
CA VAL A 78 -4.79 -20.14 0.22
C VAL A 78 -5.65 -21.09 -0.60
N SER A 79 -5.12 -21.52 -1.75
CA SER A 79 -5.72 -22.50 -2.66
C SER A 79 -4.79 -23.71 -2.85
N PRO A 80 -5.31 -24.93 -3.10
CA PRO A 80 -6.68 -25.26 -3.54
C PRO A 80 -7.74 -25.36 -2.44
N GLY A 81 -7.39 -25.20 -1.16
CA GLY A 81 -8.35 -25.21 -0.07
C GLY A 81 -7.68 -25.50 1.28
N PRO A 82 -8.46 -25.62 2.37
CA PRO A 82 -7.92 -25.80 3.71
C PRO A 82 -7.26 -27.17 3.93
N VAL A 83 -7.60 -28.17 3.11
CA VAL A 83 -7.05 -29.52 3.19
C VAL A 83 -6.68 -30.00 1.78
N VAL A 84 -5.45 -30.46 1.62
CA VAL A 84 -4.95 -31.04 0.36
C VAL A 84 -4.72 -32.53 0.55
N LYS A 85 -5.52 -33.36 -0.14
CA LYS A 85 -5.33 -34.82 -0.17
C LYS A 85 -4.41 -35.18 -1.34
N THR A 86 -3.32 -35.87 -1.04
CA THR A 86 -2.27 -36.17 -2.02
C THR A 86 -1.51 -37.43 -1.60
N THR A 87 -0.74 -38.00 -2.51
CA THR A 87 0.08 -39.20 -2.31
C THR A 87 1.56 -38.85 -2.23
N ALA A 88 2.33 -39.63 -1.46
CA ALA A 88 3.78 -39.47 -1.40
C ALA A 88 4.40 -39.62 -2.80
N GLY A 89 5.40 -38.80 -3.11
CA GLY A 89 6.05 -38.71 -4.42
C GLY A 89 5.38 -37.73 -5.40
N SER A 90 4.15 -37.28 -5.12
CA SER A 90 3.46 -36.30 -5.97
C SER A 90 3.99 -34.89 -5.74
N ALA A 91 4.07 -34.09 -6.81
CA ALA A 91 4.33 -32.66 -6.72
C ALA A 91 3.05 -31.90 -6.34
N VAL A 92 3.15 -31.00 -5.35
CA VAL A 92 2.04 -30.16 -4.88
C VAL A 92 2.43 -28.70 -4.93
N GLN A 93 1.46 -27.85 -5.26
CA GLN A 93 1.59 -26.40 -5.21
C GLN A 93 0.50 -25.80 -4.33
N LEU A 94 0.90 -25.08 -3.29
CA LEU A 94 0.03 -24.23 -2.49
C LEU A 94 0.17 -22.80 -2.99
N THR A 95 -0.96 -22.14 -3.29
CA THR A 95 -0.94 -20.75 -3.77
C THR A 95 -1.64 -19.85 -2.76
N CYS A 96 -0.91 -18.88 -2.23
CA CYS A 96 -1.42 -17.80 -1.40
C CYS A 96 -1.58 -16.54 -2.25
N ARG A 97 -2.71 -15.85 -2.10
CA ARG A 97 -2.98 -14.57 -2.78
C ARG A 97 -3.50 -13.54 -1.79
N SER A 98 -3.03 -12.31 -1.94
CA SER A 98 -3.53 -11.15 -1.20
C SER A 98 -3.72 -10.00 -2.19
N LYS A 99 -4.87 -9.33 -2.13
CA LYS A 99 -5.32 -8.42 -3.19
C LYS A 99 -5.21 -6.95 -2.80
N GLY A 100 -4.89 -6.10 -3.76
CA GLY A 100 -5.09 -4.64 -3.66
C GLY A 100 -4.23 -3.89 -2.65
N GLY A 101 -3.07 -4.41 -2.26
CA GLY A 101 -2.15 -3.72 -1.35
C GLY A 101 -1.42 -2.55 -2.03
N LYS A 102 -1.18 -1.48 -1.28
CA LYS A 102 -0.21 -0.43 -1.65
C LYS A 102 0.68 -0.07 -0.45
N PRO A 103 1.99 -0.39 -0.48
CA PRO A 103 2.66 -1.23 -1.47
C PRO A 103 2.11 -2.68 -1.47
N ALA A 104 2.54 -3.47 -2.46
CA ALA A 104 2.22 -4.90 -2.54
C ALA A 104 2.50 -5.60 -1.21
N ALA A 105 1.65 -6.55 -0.84
CA ALA A 105 1.81 -7.30 0.40
C ALA A 105 3.02 -8.25 0.32
N GLU A 106 3.85 -8.26 1.35
CA GLU A 106 4.79 -9.34 1.58
C GLU A 106 4.02 -10.59 2.02
N LEU A 107 4.27 -11.72 1.36
CA LEU A 107 3.62 -12.99 1.63
C LEU A 107 4.62 -14.00 2.17
N GLN A 108 4.41 -14.46 3.40
CA GLN A 108 5.30 -15.41 4.06
C GLN A 108 4.57 -16.73 4.34
N TRP A 109 5.25 -17.85 4.07
CA TRP A 109 4.78 -19.17 4.44
C TRP A 109 5.40 -19.58 5.77
N LEU A 110 4.57 -20.08 6.68
CA LEU A 110 4.97 -20.61 7.97
C LEU A 110 4.55 -22.08 8.06
N ASP A 111 5.39 -22.91 8.67
CA ASP A 111 5.01 -24.28 9.03
C ASP A 111 4.14 -24.31 10.31
N GLY A 112 3.68 -25.50 10.69
CA GLY A 112 2.85 -25.69 11.90
C GLY A 112 3.53 -25.32 13.22
N GLU A 113 4.85 -25.08 13.23
CA GLU A 113 5.61 -24.61 14.39
C GLU A 113 5.86 -23.09 14.31
N GLY A 114 5.35 -22.41 13.28
CA GLY A 114 5.55 -20.98 13.05
C GLY A 114 6.90 -20.63 12.42
N ARG A 115 7.67 -21.60 11.92
CA ARG A 115 8.95 -21.34 11.26
C ARG A 115 8.74 -20.97 9.80
N MET A 116 9.55 -20.03 9.31
CA MET A 116 9.50 -19.58 7.91
C MET A 116 9.90 -20.70 6.95
N VAL A 117 9.08 -20.89 5.92
CA VAL A 117 9.35 -21.80 4.80
C VAL A 117 9.77 -20.95 3.61
N THR A 118 11.00 -21.14 3.13
CA THR A 118 11.57 -20.38 2.01
C THR A 118 11.90 -21.26 0.81
N GLU A 119 12.18 -22.54 1.03
CA GLU A 119 12.46 -23.50 -0.04
C GLU A 119 11.22 -23.74 -0.90
N GLY A 120 11.39 -23.71 -2.23
CA GLY A 120 10.30 -23.93 -3.18
C GLY A 120 9.27 -22.80 -3.26
N VAL A 121 9.54 -21.65 -2.61
CA VAL A 121 8.66 -20.46 -2.65
C VAL A 121 8.97 -19.58 -3.85
N GLN A 122 7.93 -19.16 -4.56
CA GLN A 122 8.00 -18.24 -5.68
C GLN A 122 7.01 -17.09 -5.47
N TYR A 123 7.52 -15.87 -5.37
CA TYR A 123 6.72 -14.65 -5.16
C TYR A 123 6.57 -13.86 -6.46
N SER A 124 5.39 -13.27 -6.66
CA SER A 124 5.09 -12.43 -7.81
C SER A 124 4.02 -11.39 -7.45
N THR A 125 4.04 -10.25 -8.14
CA THR A 125 3.01 -9.22 -8.01
C THR A 125 2.36 -8.92 -9.35
N LYS A 126 1.17 -8.32 -9.29
CA LYS A 126 0.45 -7.80 -10.45
C LYS A 126 -0.14 -6.44 -10.12
N VAL A 127 0.23 -5.42 -10.89
CA VAL A 127 -0.35 -4.08 -10.77
C VAL A 127 -1.82 -4.10 -11.19
N LEU A 128 -2.68 -3.47 -10.40
CA LEU A 128 -4.10 -3.31 -10.70
C LEU A 128 -4.34 -2.22 -11.74
N LYS A 129 -5.58 -2.13 -12.25
CA LYS A 129 -5.96 -1.18 -13.30
C LYS A 129 -5.76 0.29 -12.91
N ASP A 130 -5.76 0.60 -11.62
CA ASP A 130 -5.51 1.95 -11.10
C ASP A 130 -4.03 2.37 -11.16
N GLY A 131 -3.10 1.44 -11.46
CA GLY A 131 -1.67 1.75 -11.54
C GLY A 131 -0.97 1.97 -10.20
N HIS A 132 -1.71 1.95 -9.08
CA HIS A 132 -1.18 2.24 -7.75
C HIS A 132 -1.13 0.99 -6.86
N ARG A 133 -2.22 0.21 -6.83
CA ARG A 133 -2.36 -0.99 -5.99
C ARG A 133 -1.86 -2.23 -6.71
N GLN A 134 -1.48 -3.25 -5.95
CA GLN A 134 -0.95 -4.50 -6.49
C GLN A 134 -1.57 -5.71 -5.78
N ASP A 135 -1.83 -6.76 -6.56
CA ASP A 135 -2.10 -8.10 -6.04
C ASP A 135 -0.77 -8.83 -5.84
N SER A 136 -0.62 -9.46 -4.67
CA SER A 136 0.53 -10.31 -4.34
C SER A 136 0.15 -11.78 -4.44
N LYS A 137 1.07 -12.60 -4.97
CA LYS A 137 0.91 -14.05 -5.09
C LYS A 137 2.20 -14.75 -4.67
N SER A 138 2.08 -15.73 -3.78
CA SER A 138 3.17 -16.61 -3.36
C SER A 138 2.79 -18.06 -3.60
N VAL A 139 3.65 -18.81 -4.27
CA VAL A 139 3.45 -20.23 -4.59
C VAL A 139 4.52 -21.05 -3.88
N LEU A 140 4.11 -21.96 -3.01
CA LEU A 140 4.97 -22.94 -2.36
C LEU A 140 4.87 -24.28 -3.11
N SER A 141 5.98 -24.77 -3.65
CA SER A 141 6.05 -26.02 -4.41
C SER A 141 6.97 -27.03 -3.72
N PHE A 142 6.51 -28.27 -3.55
CA PHE A 142 7.31 -29.35 -2.96
C PHE A 142 6.84 -30.73 -3.40
N ILE A 143 7.71 -31.73 -3.24
CA ILE A 143 7.37 -33.14 -3.42
C ILE A 143 6.87 -33.69 -2.08
N VAL A 144 5.69 -34.29 -2.10
CA VAL A 144 5.06 -34.86 -0.90
C VAL A 144 5.90 -36.03 -0.39
N SER A 145 6.15 -36.03 0.91
CA SER A 145 6.88 -37.09 1.61
C SER A 145 6.24 -37.30 2.99
N ARG A 146 6.69 -38.30 3.74
CA ARG A 146 6.14 -38.61 5.07
C ARG A 146 6.17 -37.42 6.03
N GLN A 147 7.16 -36.53 5.89
CA GLN A 147 7.32 -35.36 6.75
C GLN A 147 6.22 -34.30 6.57
N HIS A 148 5.42 -34.41 5.50
CA HIS A 148 4.32 -33.50 5.18
C HIS A 148 2.95 -34.03 5.66
N TYR A 149 2.89 -35.25 6.21
CA TYR A 149 1.64 -35.81 6.71
C TYR A 149 1.09 -35.01 7.90
N ASN A 150 -0.16 -34.55 7.80
CA ASN A 150 -0.83 -33.67 8.78
C ASN A 150 -0.06 -32.37 9.11
N LYS A 151 0.87 -31.94 8.25
CA LYS A 151 1.51 -30.64 8.41
C LYS A 151 0.59 -29.52 7.94
N ILE A 152 0.60 -28.45 8.70
CA ILE A 152 -0.11 -27.21 8.41
C ILE A 152 0.88 -26.24 7.79
N PHE A 153 0.44 -25.56 6.73
CA PHE A 153 1.13 -24.42 6.16
C PHE A 153 0.22 -23.20 6.26
N THR A 154 0.73 -22.14 6.86
CA THR A 154 0.02 -20.87 7.03
C THR A 154 0.66 -19.83 6.13
N CYS A 155 -0.15 -19.03 5.44
CA CYS A 155 0.34 -17.86 4.72
C CYS A 155 -0.07 -16.59 5.46
N THR A 156 0.88 -15.69 5.70
CA THR A 156 0.62 -14.36 6.25
C THR A 156 0.84 -13.30 5.17
N ALA A 157 0.09 -12.20 5.25
CA ALA A 157 0.22 -11.05 4.37
C ALA A 157 0.46 -9.80 5.21
N SER A 158 1.47 -9.01 4.86
CA SER A 158 1.79 -7.77 5.57
C SER A 158 2.19 -6.65 4.61
N ASN A 159 1.84 -5.42 4.94
CA ASN A 159 2.41 -4.23 4.32
C ASN A 159 2.45 -3.07 5.35
N PRO A 160 3.13 -1.96 5.06
CA PRO A 160 3.24 -0.82 5.97
C PRO A 160 1.90 -0.20 6.41
N ALA A 161 0.81 -0.40 5.66
CA ALA A 161 -0.52 0.14 6.01
C ALA A 161 -1.15 -0.58 7.22
N LEU A 162 -0.70 -1.79 7.54
CA LEU A 162 -1.22 -2.58 8.66
C LEU A 162 -0.53 -2.23 10.01
N ASN A 163 0.52 -1.41 9.97
CA ASN A 163 1.33 -1.04 11.14
C ASN A 163 1.14 0.43 11.57
N GLN A 164 0.06 1.08 11.12
CA GLN A 164 -0.26 2.49 11.41
C GLN A 164 -1.32 2.64 12.49
#